data_AF-A0A524AFE6-F1
#
_entry.id   AF-A0A524AFE6-F1
#
_cell.length_a   1.000
_cell.length_b   1.000
_cell.length_c   1.000
_cell.angle_alpha   90.00
_cell.angle_beta   90.00
_cell.angle_gamma   90.00
#
_symmetry.space_group_name_H-M   'P 1'
#
loop_
_entity.id
_entity.type
_entity.pdbx_description
1 polymer ?
#
loop_
_entity_poly.entity_id
_entity_poly.type
_entity_poly.pdbx_seq_one_letter_code
_entity_poly.pdbx_strand_id
1 'polypeptide(L)'
;MSHVRRIVIWGTSVFLMSIEAGLAALPGMEVVRLNPHLPGAEARIMALSPDVVIVGHNGGSEGLVLALLDRGFPLIELDAAQGMLIILNGCRVQVSEMEDLVRVIEQIANGGPSEHIITPTKKEFKRMFLSRRRIDVKAD
;
A
#
# COMPACT_ATOMS: atom_id res chain seq x y z
N MET A 1 17.12 19.29 7.77
CA MET A 1 15.70 19.29 8.14
C MET A 1 15.14 17.96 7.69
N SER A 2 14.72 17.09 8.60
CA SER A 2 14.07 15.83 8.24
C SER A 2 12.73 16.16 7.57
N HIS A 3 12.55 15.71 6.33
CA HIS A 3 11.30 15.88 5.59
C HIS A 3 10.19 15.10 6.30
N VAL A 4 9.03 15.73 6.53
CA VAL A 4 7.87 15.02 7.09
C VAL A 4 7.31 14.12 6.00
N ARG A 5 7.15 12.83 6.28
CA ARG A 5 6.57 11.87 5.35
C ARG A 5 5.06 11.87 5.45
N ARG A 6 4.40 12.22 4.37
CA ARG A 6 2.96 12.13 4.25
C ARG A 6 2.54 10.76 3.76
N ILE A 7 1.88 10.03 4.63
CA ILE A 7 1.39 8.67 4.38
C ILE A 7 -0.11 8.71 4.29
N VAL A 8 -0.67 8.23 3.18
CA VAL A 8 -2.12 8.07 3.04
C VAL A 8 -2.48 6.62 3.25
N ILE A 9 -3.34 6.33 4.22
CA ILE A 9 -3.88 4.99 4.45
C ILE A 9 -5.27 4.91 3.84
N TRP A 10 -5.45 3.98 2.91
CA TRP A 10 -6.70 3.74 2.22
C TRP A 10 -7.35 2.44 2.69
N GLY A 11 -8.43 2.58 3.45
CA GLY A 11 -9.21 1.45 3.94
C GLY A 11 -9.81 1.68 5.32
N THR A 12 -10.65 0.74 5.74
CA THR A 12 -11.44 0.82 6.98
C THR A 12 -11.14 -0.29 7.97
N SER A 13 -10.21 -1.19 7.67
CA SER A 13 -9.95 -2.35 8.54
C SER A 13 -9.30 -1.93 9.86
N VAL A 14 -9.59 -2.69 10.92
CA VAL A 14 -8.96 -2.51 12.25
C VAL A 14 -7.45 -2.67 12.16
N PHE A 15 -6.96 -3.58 11.31
CA PHE A 15 -5.53 -3.73 11.06
C PHE A 15 -4.88 -2.43 10.58
N LEU A 16 -5.50 -1.74 9.60
CA LEU A 16 -5.02 -0.44 9.12
C LEU A 16 -5.12 0.65 10.20
N MET A 17 -6.06 0.57 11.14
CA MET A 17 -6.12 1.49 12.29
C MET A 17 -4.95 1.30 13.25
N SER A 18 -4.53 0.06 13.48
CA SER A 18 -3.33 -0.22 14.28
C SER A 18 -2.07 0.32 13.60
N ILE A 19 -1.97 0.18 12.27
CA ILE A 19 -0.87 0.75 11.50
C ILE A 19 -0.88 2.29 11.54
N GLU A 20 -2.05 2.91 11.35
CA GLU A 20 -2.24 4.35 11.48
C GLU A 20 -1.74 4.86 12.84
N ALA A 21 -2.19 4.25 13.94
CA ALA A 21 -1.82 4.66 15.29
C ALA A 21 -0.31 4.52 15.53
N GLY A 22 0.30 3.42 15.06
CA GLY A 22 1.73 3.19 15.20
C GLY A 22 2.57 4.20 14.42
N LEU A 23 2.20 4.49 13.17
CA LEU A 23 2.91 5.47 12.34
C LEU A 23 2.70 6.91 12.84
N ALA A 24 1.50 7.27 13.28
CA ALA A 24 1.18 8.61 13.78
C ALA A 24 1.91 8.95 15.10
N ALA A 25 2.34 7.93 15.86
CA ALA A 25 3.14 8.11 17.06
C ALA A 25 4.61 8.46 16.77
N LEU A 26 5.06 8.32 15.53
CA LEU A 26 6.46 8.53 15.15
C LEU A 26 6.72 9.98 14.72
N PRO A 27 7.83 10.59 15.16
CA PRO A 27 8.20 11.92 14.71
C PRO A 27 8.54 11.91 13.22
N GLY A 28 8.10 12.95 12.51
CA GLY A 28 8.35 13.07 11.06
C GLY A 28 7.37 12.30 10.19
N MET A 29 6.31 11.70 10.75
CA MET A 29 5.24 11.05 9.99
C MET A 29 3.94 11.88 10.09
N GLU A 30 3.34 12.18 8.94
CA GLU A 30 1.99 12.72 8.82
C GLU A 30 1.09 11.66 8.20
N VAL A 31 0.17 11.10 8.98
CA VAL A 31 -0.68 10.00 8.52
C VAL A 31 -2.11 10.50 8.29
N VAL A 32 -2.64 10.24 7.11
CA VAL A 32 -4.02 10.59 6.75
C VAL A 32 -4.76 9.33 6.31
N ARG A 33 -5.75 8.89 7.08
CA ARG A 33 -6.62 7.80 6.69
C ARG A 33 -7.82 8.28 5.87
N LEU A 34 -8.08 7.62 4.75
CA LEU A 34 -9.21 7.88 3.87
C LEU A 34 -10.11 6.64 3.79
N ASN A 35 -11.42 6.88 3.90
CA ASN A 35 -12.42 5.84 3.72
C ASN A 35 -12.72 5.65 2.22
N PRO A 36 -12.50 4.45 1.65
CA PRO A 36 -12.78 4.14 0.24
C PRO A 36 -14.22 4.40 -0.20
N HIS A 37 -15.17 4.28 0.71
CA HIS A 37 -16.58 4.37 0.39
C HIS A 37 -17.09 5.82 0.28
N LEU A 38 -16.22 6.80 0.55
CA LEU A 38 -16.58 8.21 0.43
C LEU A 38 -16.36 8.70 -1.01
N PRO A 39 -17.33 9.47 -1.57
CA PRO A 39 -17.17 10.09 -2.88
C PRO A 39 -15.90 10.96 -2.94
N GLY A 40 -15.18 10.89 -4.07
CA GLY A 40 -14.00 11.71 -4.31
C GLY A 40 -12.77 11.33 -3.48
N ALA A 41 -12.79 10.19 -2.80
CA ALA A 41 -11.65 9.77 -1.99
C ALA A 41 -10.36 9.63 -2.82
N GLU A 42 -10.41 9.19 -4.08
CA GLU A 42 -9.24 9.15 -4.98
C GLU A 42 -8.68 10.56 -5.25
N ALA A 43 -9.55 11.53 -5.52
CA ALA A 43 -9.15 12.92 -5.74
C ALA A 43 -8.50 13.53 -4.49
N ARG A 44 -8.93 13.10 -3.29
CA ARG A 44 -8.30 13.50 -2.03
C ARG A 44 -6.89 12.93 -1.90
N ILE A 45 -6.62 11.69 -2.31
CA ILE A 45 -5.25 11.13 -2.33
C ILE A 45 -4.35 12.04 -3.18
N MET A 46 -4.82 12.39 -4.38
CA MET A 46 -4.08 13.26 -5.30
C MET A 46 -3.78 14.63 -4.69
N ALA A 47 -4.78 15.27 -4.09
CA ALA A 47 -4.64 16.59 -3.48
C ALA A 47 -3.66 16.59 -2.30
N LEU A 48 -3.54 15.47 -1.59
CA LEU A 48 -2.62 15.33 -0.46
C LEU A 48 -1.16 15.20 -0.89
N SER A 49 -0.88 14.77 -2.12
CA SER A 49 0.49 14.49 -2.62
C SER A 49 1.31 13.63 -1.64
N PRO A 50 0.84 12.41 -1.32
CA PRO A 50 1.53 11.53 -0.38
C PRO A 50 2.89 11.07 -0.90
N ASP A 51 3.84 10.90 0.02
CA ASP A 51 5.09 10.17 -0.22
C ASP A 51 4.81 8.68 -0.45
N VAL A 52 3.83 8.12 0.28
CA VAL A 52 3.45 6.70 0.20
C VAL A 52 1.95 6.54 0.42
N VAL A 53 1.32 5.66 -0.36
CA VAL A 53 -0.05 5.20 -0.14
C VAL A 53 -0.04 3.76 0.37
N ILE A 54 -0.71 3.51 1.50
CA ILE A 54 -0.91 2.19 2.08
C ILE A 54 -2.34 1.74 1.81
N VAL A 55 -2.52 0.58 1.20
CA VAL A 55 -3.83 -0.03 0.92
C VAL A 55 -3.96 -1.36 1.65
N GLY A 56 -5.11 -1.64 2.25
CA GLY A 56 -5.40 -2.98 2.78
C GLY A 56 -5.82 -3.94 1.66
N HIS A 57 -5.36 -5.19 1.73
CA HIS A 57 -5.77 -6.26 0.83
C HIS A 57 -7.20 -6.73 1.16
N ASN A 58 -8.20 -5.96 0.73
CA ASN A 58 -9.62 -6.30 0.87
C ASN A 58 -10.35 -6.09 -0.47
N GLY A 59 -10.43 -7.15 -1.28
CA GLY A 59 -11.48 -7.49 -2.28
C GLY A 59 -12.01 -6.46 -3.30
N GLY A 60 -11.63 -5.19 -3.29
CA GLY A 60 -12.28 -4.14 -4.08
C GLY A 60 -11.42 -2.91 -4.38
N SER A 61 -10.12 -2.96 -4.06
CA SER A 61 -9.17 -1.86 -4.25
C SER A 61 -8.41 -1.93 -5.59
N GLU A 62 -8.62 -2.97 -6.41
CA GLU A 62 -7.84 -3.23 -7.63
C GLU A 62 -7.83 -2.05 -8.62
N GLY A 63 -9.00 -1.44 -8.85
CA GLY A 63 -9.14 -0.32 -9.78
C GLY A 63 -8.36 0.93 -9.34
N LEU A 64 -8.45 1.25 -8.04
CA LEU A 64 -7.72 2.38 -7.46
C LEU A 64 -6.22 2.13 -7.46
N VAL A 65 -5.80 0.93 -7.03
CA VAL A 65 -4.38 0.55 -6.98
C VAL A 65 -3.75 0.75 -8.36
N LEU A 66 -4.43 0.27 -9.42
CA LEU A 66 -3.97 0.49 -10.79
C LEU A 66 -3.93 1.98 -11.17
N ALA A 67 -4.95 2.76 -10.79
CA ALA A 67 -5.00 4.19 -11.09
C ALA A 67 -3.89 5.00 -10.39
N LEU A 68 -3.57 4.66 -9.15
CA LEU A 68 -2.49 5.28 -8.38
C LEU A 68 -1.11 4.89 -8.92
N LEU A 69 -0.92 3.63 -9.32
CA LEU A 69 0.31 3.17 -9.99
C LEU A 69 0.52 3.88 -11.33
N ASP A 70 -0.52 4.02 -12.15
CA ASP A 70 -0.43 4.70 -13.45
C ASP A 70 -0.02 6.17 -13.32
N ARG A 71 -0.32 6.77 -12.17
CA ARG A 71 0.07 8.14 -11.80
C ARG A 71 1.41 8.23 -11.07
N GLY A 72 2.10 7.10 -10.86
CA GLY A 72 3.43 7.05 -10.26
C GLY A 72 3.45 7.18 -8.73
N PHE A 73 2.31 7.00 -8.05
CA PHE A 73 2.32 7.02 -6.59
C PHE A 73 2.95 5.74 -6.03
N PRO A 74 3.86 5.87 -5.06
CA PRO A 74 4.39 4.69 -4.39
C PRO A 74 3.32 4.03 -3.52
N LEU A 75 3.20 2.71 -3.64
CA LEU A 75 2.13 1.94 -3.03
C LEU A 75 2.65 0.76 -2.21
N ILE A 76 2.06 0.62 -1.04
CA ILE A 76 2.24 -0.49 -0.13
C ILE A 76 0.89 -1.18 0.05
N GLU A 77 0.78 -2.43 -0.36
CA GLU A 77 -0.36 -3.28 -0.06
C GLU A 77 -0.08 -4.16 1.16
N LEU A 78 -1.02 -4.13 2.09
CA LEU A 78 -0.93 -4.81 3.37
C LEU A 78 -1.85 -6.03 3.37
N ASP A 79 -1.26 -7.23 3.48
CA ASP A 79 -2.01 -8.47 3.65
C ASP A 79 -1.99 -8.90 5.12
N ALA A 80 -3.07 -8.58 5.83
CA ALA A 80 -3.25 -8.92 7.24
C ALA A 80 -3.35 -10.44 7.47
N ALA A 81 -3.79 -11.22 6.47
CA ALA A 81 -3.94 -12.67 6.61
C ALA A 81 -2.59 -13.39 6.57
N GLN A 82 -1.60 -12.78 5.92
CA GLN A 82 -0.27 -13.38 5.73
C GLN A 82 0.82 -12.71 6.57
N GLY A 83 0.52 -11.62 7.29
CA GLY A 83 1.54 -10.82 7.98
C GLY A 83 2.61 -10.30 7.00
N MET A 84 2.24 -10.11 5.74
CA MET A 84 3.15 -9.77 4.66
C MET A 84 2.81 -8.41 4.07
N LEU A 85 3.87 -7.67 3.73
CA LEU A 85 3.81 -6.45 2.96
C LEU A 85 4.10 -6.76 1.48
N ILE A 86 3.19 -6.35 0.62
CA ILE A 86 3.37 -6.39 -0.83
C ILE A 86 3.62 -4.96 -1.28
N ILE A 87 4.86 -4.62 -1.59
CA ILE A 87 5.19 -3.31 -2.17
C ILE A 87 4.90 -3.42 -3.66
N LEU A 88 4.01 -2.57 -4.17
CA LEU A 88 3.56 -2.67 -5.56
C LEU A 88 4.53 -1.99 -6.54
N ASN A 89 5.82 -2.30 -6.41
CA ASN A 89 6.78 -2.49 -7.51
C ASN A 89 7.08 -3.98 -7.72
N GLY A 90 6.28 -4.85 -7.09
CA GLY A 90 6.28 -6.30 -7.20
C GLY A 90 7.31 -7.04 -6.36
N CYS A 91 7.89 -6.33 -5.40
CA CYS A 91 8.62 -6.90 -4.28
C CYS A 91 7.68 -7.24 -3.13
N ARG A 92 7.92 -8.40 -2.54
CA ARG A 92 7.29 -8.81 -1.30
C ARG A 92 8.32 -8.68 -0.20
N VAL A 93 7.96 -7.95 0.84
CA VAL A 93 8.80 -7.79 2.02
C VAL A 93 8.00 -8.34 3.18
N GLN A 94 8.58 -9.26 3.93
CA GLN A 94 7.97 -9.67 5.18
C GLN A 94 8.27 -8.58 6.21
N VAL A 95 7.23 -8.10 6.88
CA VAL A 95 7.36 -7.11 7.94
C VAL A 95 6.70 -7.66 9.18
N SER A 96 7.54 -7.87 10.19
CA SER A 96 7.14 -8.45 11.46
C SER A 96 6.84 -7.36 12.49
N GLU A 97 7.51 -6.21 12.37
CA GLU A 97 7.44 -5.12 13.35
C GLU A 97 7.23 -3.74 12.67
N MET A 98 6.74 -2.76 13.44
CA MET A 98 6.50 -1.40 12.94
C MET A 98 7.77 -0.75 12.38
N GLU A 99 8.93 -1.06 12.96
CA GLU A 99 10.23 -0.53 12.54
C GLU A 99 10.60 -0.95 11.13
N ASP A 100 10.25 -2.17 10.73
CA ASP A 100 10.47 -2.65 9.37
C ASP A 100 9.58 -1.91 8.37
N LEU A 101 8.31 -1.66 8.74
CA LEU A 101 7.39 -0.87 7.91
C LEU A 101 7.92 0.55 7.69
N VAL A 102 8.43 1.19 8.75
CA VAL A 102 9.03 2.53 8.67
C VAL A 102 10.23 2.56 7.73
N ARG A 103 11.12 1.56 7.81
CA ARG A 103 12.26 1.45 6.89
C ARG A 103 11.80 1.32 5.44
N VAL A 104 10.77 0.52 5.18
CA VAL A 104 10.17 0.39 3.85
C VAL A 104 9.62 1.72 3.35
N ILE A 105 8.85 2.44 4.18
CA ILE A 105 8.30 3.76 3.83
C ILE A 105 9.42 4.74 3.49
N GLU A 106 10.46 4.83 4.30
CA GLU A 106 11.59 5.73 4.04
C GLU A 106 12.38 5.38 2.77
N GLN A 107 12.60 4.09 2.51
CA GLN A 107 13.26 3.66 1.27
C GLN A 107 12.47 4.09 0.03
N ILE A 108 11.16 3.86 0.07
CA ILE A 108 10.25 4.22 -1.01
C ILE A 108 10.21 5.74 -1.20
N ALA A 109 10.03 6.48 -0.11
CA ALA A 109 9.88 7.93 -0.15
C ALA A 109 11.16 8.69 -0.56
N ASN A 110 12.33 8.05 -0.44
CA ASN A 110 13.61 8.60 -0.91
C ASN A 110 13.93 8.23 -2.37
N GLY A 111 13.07 7.49 -3.06
CA GLY A 111 13.32 7.04 -4.43
C GLY A 111 14.54 6.12 -4.56
N GLY A 112 14.97 5.48 -3.47
CA GLY A 112 16.15 4.62 -3.46
C GLY A 112 15.94 3.40 -4.37
N PRO A 113 16.97 2.95 -5.12
CA PRO A 113 16.90 1.67 -5.79
C PRO A 113 16.71 0.61 -4.71
N SER A 114 15.63 -0.12 -4.86
CA SER A 114 15.35 -1.26 -4.04
C SER A 114 16.34 -2.38 -4.42
N GLU A 115 17.58 -2.34 -3.94
CA GLU A 115 18.67 -3.25 -4.39
C GLU A 115 18.50 -4.70 -3.94
N HIS A 116 17.48 -5.03 -3.14
CA HIS A 116 17.10 -6.41 -2.81
C HIS A 116 15.75 -6.85 -3.42
N ILE A 117 15.29 -6.14 -4.46
CA ILE A 117 13.91 -6.23 -4.93
C ILE A 117 13.87 -6.68 -6.38
N ILE A 118 13.42 -7.91 -6.57
CA ILE A 118 13.08 -8.46 -7.87
C ILE A 118 11.83 -7.74 -8.35
N THR A 119 11.94 -6.99 -9.45
CA THR A 119 10.86 -6.21 -10.07
C THR A 119 10.13 -7.05 -11.11
N PRO A 120 8.87 -7.45 -10.90
CA PRO A 120 8.02 -7.98 -11.95
C PRO A 120 7.42 -6.84 -12.79
N THR A 121 7.33 -7.11 -14.09
CA THR A 121 6.80 -6.21 -15.12
C THR A 121 5.27 -6.02 -15.01
N LYS A 122 4.73 -4.96 -15.63
CA LYS A 122 3.26 -4.69 -15.74
C LYS A 122 2.45 -5.92 -16.21
N LYS A 123 3.07 -6.79 -17.03
CA LYS A 123 2.52 -8.06 -17.52
C LYS A 123 2.46 -9.16 -16.46
N GLU A 124 3.40 -9.17 -15.54
CA GLU A 124 3.45 -10.10 -14.40
C GLU A 124 2.50 -9.66 -13.29
N PHE A 125 2.38 -8.35 -13.05
CA PHE A 125 1.38 -7.78 -12.17
C PHE A 125 -0.04 -8.20 -12.58
N LYS A 126 -0.37 -8.00 -13.86
CA LYS A 126 -1.67 -8.42 -14.41
C LYS A 126 -1.91 -9.93 -14.28
N ARG A 127 -0.86 -10.76 -14.36
CA ARG A 127 -0.95 -12.22 -14.13
C ARG A 127 -1.18 -12.57 -12.66
N MET A 128 -0.49 -11.95 -11.72
CA MET A 128 -0.63 -12.23 -10.29
C MET A 128 -2.04 -11.95 -9.78
N PHE A 129 -2.67 -10.87 -10.24
CA PHE A 129 -4.03 -10.51 -9.83
C PHE A 129 -5.11 -11.30 -10.59
N LEU A 130 -4.94 -11.57 -11.88
CA LEU A 130 -5.94 -12.33 -12.65
C LEU A 130 -5.89 -13.84 -12.43
N SER A 131 -4.76 -14.40 -12.01
CA SER A 131 -4.63 -15.86 -11.79
C SER A 131 -5.32 -16.37 -10.52
N ARG A 132 -5.65 -15.48 -9.56
CA ARG A 132 -6.34 -15.86 -8.31
C ARG A 132 -7.88 -15.81 -8.38
N ARG A 133 -8.47 -15.42 -9.52
CA ARG A 133 -9.94 -15.47 -9.74
C ARG A 133 -10.47 -16.86 -10.18
N ARG A 134 -9.69 -17.93 -10.08
CA ARG A 134 -10.20 -19.31 -10.17
C ARG A 134 -10.42 -19.86 -8.78
N ILE A 135 -11.49 -19.42 -8.12
CA ILE A 135 -12.15 -20.28 -7.16
C ILE A 135 -13.31 -20.88 -7.94
N ASP A 136 -13.21 -22.18 -8.22
CA ASP A 136 -14.31 -22.98 -8.74
C ASP A 136 -15.52 -22.76 -7.84
N VAL A 137 -16.55 -22.09 -8.37
CA VAL A 137 -17.91 -22.20 -7.84
C VAL A 137 -18.37 -23.60 -8.23
N LYS A 138 -18.10 -24.57 -7.35
CA LYS A 138 -18.85 -25.82 -7.35
C LYS A 138 -20.15 -25.55 -6.60
N ALA A 139 -21.20 -25.31 -7.35
CA ALA A 139 -22.56 -25.41 -6.86
C ALA A 139 -22.88 -26.91 -6.74
N ASP A 140 -23.14 -27.36 -5.52
CA ASP A 140 -23.92 -28.55 -5.17
C ASP A 140 -24.84 -28.16 -4.01
#